data_AF-A0A1Z4RRM2-F1
#
_entry.id   AF-A0A1Z4RRM2-F1
#
_cell.length_a   1.000
_cell.length_b   1.000
_cell.length_c   1.000
_cell.angle_alpha   90.00
_cell.angle_beta   90.00
_cell.angle_gamma   90.00
#
_symmetry.space_group_name_H-M   'P 1'
#
loop_
_entity.id
_entity.type
_entity.pdbx_description
1 polymer ?
#
loop_
_entity_poly.entity_id
_entity_poly.type
_entity_poly.pdbx_seq_one_letter_code
_entity_poly.pdbx_strand_id
1 'polypeptide(L)'
;MLDCGILASDTVEILIEGKILLLLDGLDEVLDHDKHIISQEIVRFSEKYSKNILIVTCRTPAKTNTLRRFSDIEITPFTQRQIIAFTHKWFAIFTKNHLSNQDIGRQFLAQLDLPENLPLRRLVATPLFLHLACWVFHRQEQFPSKKAEFYKQCLYLLLNKWDTIRGIKRDEVYQGFSLPQKLKLISMLATKTFEKGVYFFEQSAIQDYISDFICNLPNAPSDPEELEYDSEIVLKEIELQHGIIVERVQGVFSFSCLTFQEYFIARKIALYEHLQSLSVLKSLVTHISDPRWREVFILTVTMLRSADRLISLMKQEIDNLVASDAYVQEFLTWASQTYLVTLQPTLSTTSFAFTQIQAQMSSPQQEMILQSWWQNDHLSLSERLETVASVHRSIESDWNFSLEQQQILERYYNANKLLIDCLNSNCQVTFALRREIETALLLF
;
A
#
# COMPACT_ATOMS: atom_id res chain seq x y z
N MET A 1 5.10 -4.09 41.61
CA MET A 1 4.53 -5.39 41.22
C MET A 1 3.03 -5.30 41.42
N LEU A 2 2.23 -5.70 40.43
CA LEU A 2 0.81 -5.90 40.63
C LEU A 2 0.65 -7.11 41.56
N ASP A 3 0.10 -6.90 42.76
CA ASP A 3 -0.32 -7.97 43.66
C ASP A 3 -1.74 -8.38 43.26
N CYS A 4 -1.91 -9.64 42.87
CA CYS A 4 -3.18 -10.21 42.45
C CYS A 4 -3.96 -10.84 43.62
N GLY A 5 -3.48 -10.69 44.86
CA GLY A 5 -4.13 -11.20 46.07
C GLY A 5 -4.08 -12.72 46.20
N ILE A 6 -3.19 -13.38 45.45
CA ILE A 6 -2.98 -14.83 45.48
C ILE A 6 -1.71 -15.10 46.28
N LEU A 7 -1.83 -15.84 47.37
CA LEU A 7 -0.66 -16.30 48.13
C LEU A 7 0.12 -17.32 47.30
N ALA A 8 1.45 -17.27 47.37
CA ALA A 8 2.30 -18.23 46.65
C ALA A 8 2.02 -19.70 46.99
N SER A 9 1.50 -19.98 48.19
CA SER A 9 1.05 -21.29 48.64
C SER A 9 -0.13 -21.84 47.84
N ASP A 10 -1.02 -20.95 47.38
CA ASP A 10 -2.32 -21.32 46.84
C ASP A 10 -2.25 -21.48 45.30
N THR A 11 -1.21 -20.92 44.68
CA THR A 11 -0.98 -20.94 43.23
C THR A 11 -1.04 -22.35 42.64
N VAL A 12 -0.42 -23.33 43.31
CA VAL A 12 -0.38 -24.72 42.81
C VAL A 12 -1.78 -25.35 42.84
N GLU A 13 -2.55 -25.11 43.90
CA GLU A 13 -3.91 -25.63 44.04
C GLU A 13 -4.83 -25.03 42.98
N ILE A 14 -4.80 -23.71 42.80
CA ILE A 14 -5.59 -22.99 41.78
C ILE A 14 -5.28 -23.52 40.36
N LEU A 15 -3.99 -23.79 40.07
CA LEU A 15 -3.56 -24.38 38.80
C LEU A 15 -4.07 -25.81 38.62
N ILE A 16 -4.04 -26.65 39.67
CA ILE A 16 -4.55 -28.03 39.62
C ILE A 16 -6.08 -28.06 39.45
N GLU A 17 -6.78 -27.08 40.00
CA GLU A 17 -8.23 -26.92 39.91
C GLU A 17 -8.69 -26.41 38.53
N GLY A 18 -7.81 -25.78 37.75
CA GLY A 18 -8.15 -25.27 36.41
C GLY A 18 -8.79 -23.88 36.41
N LYS A 19 -8.51 -23.07 37.44
CA LYS A 19 -9.17 -21.76 37.63
C LYS A 19 -8.42 -20.60 36.97
N ILE A 20 -7.43 -20.88 36.11
CA ILE A 20 -6.57 -19.86 35.48
C ILE A 20 -6.80 -19.79 33.97
N LEU A 21 -6.89 -18.55 33.49
CA LEU A 21 -6.68 -18.17 32.09
C LEU A 21 -5.32 -17.51 31.99
N LEU A 22 -4.38 -18.13 31.28
CA LEU A 22 -3.04 -17.60 31.05
C LEU A 22 -2.95 -17.04 29.62
N LEU A 23 -2.67 -15.74 29.52
CA LEU A 23 -2.50 -15.04 28.25
C LEU A 23 -1.01 -14.70 28.07
N LEU A 24 -0.37 -15.30 27.08
CA LEU A 24 1.02 -15.06 26.71
C LEU A 24 1.04 -14.25 25.41
N ASP A 25 1.39 -12.97 25.51
CA ASP A 25 1.39 -12.06 24.35
C ASP A 25 2.77 -12.02 23.68
N GLY A 26 2.83 -12.27 22.38
CA GLY A 26 4.00 -12.04 21.53
C GLY A 26 5.12 -13.07 21.67
N LEU A 27 4.85 -14.36 21.43
CA LEU A 27 5.89 -15.39 21.42
C LEU A 27 6.99 -15.12 20.37
N ASP A 28 6.67 -14.42 19.28
CA ASP A 28 7.63 -13.99 18.27
C ASP A 28 8.66 -12.97 18.77
N GLU A 29 8.36 -12.24 19.86
CA GLU A 29 9.24 -11.24 20.46
C GLU A 29 10.32 -11.84 21.37
N VAL A 30 10.25 -13.14 21.67
CA VAL A 30 11.29 -13.86 22.43
C VAL A 30 12.58 -13.93 21.59
N LEU A 31 13.74 -13.86 22.24
CA LEU A 31 15.03 -14.02 21.57
C LEU A 31 15.17 -15.44 20.98
N ASP A 32 15.79 -15.58 19.80
CA ASP A 32 15.76 -16.87 19.09
C ASP A 32 16.44 -18.01 19.88
N HIS A 33 17.48 -17.70 20.65
CA HIS A 33 18.15 -18.69 21.51
C HIS A 33 17.26 -19.19 22.66
N ASP A 34 16.32 -18.36 23.14
CA ASP A 34 15.39 -18.71 24.22
C ASP A 34 14.08 -19.34 23.71
N LYS A 35 13.70 -19.08 22.44
CA LYS A 35 12.41 -19.52 21.87
C LYS A 35 12.13 -21.00 22.08
N HIS A 36 13.12 -21.85 21.87
CA HIS A 36 12.95 -23.30 22.02
C HIS A 36 12.70 -23.69 23.49
N ILE A 37 13.48 -23.13 24.42
CA ILE A 37 13.33 -23.40 25.86
C ILE A 37 11.96 -22.91 26.34
N ILE A 38 11.59 -21.67 25.99
CA ILE A 38 10.30 -21.10 26.38
C ILE A 38 9.13 -21.89 25.79
N SER A 39 9.21 -22.30 24.53
CA SER A 39 8.17 -23.13 23.91
C SER A 39 8.02 -24.48 24.63
N GLN A 40 9.13 -25.12 25.01
CA GLN A 40 9.09 -26.36 25.78
C GLN A 40 8.48 -26.17 27.17
N GLU A 41 8.79 -25.07 27.84
CA GLU A 41 8.20 -24.76 29.15
C GLU A 41 6.70 -24.47 29.05
N ILE A 42 6.25 -23.79 27.99
CA ILE A 42 4.81 -23.60 27.73
C ILE A 42 4.12 -24.95 27.55
N VAL A 43 4.71 -25.87 26.77
CA VAL A 43 4.16 -27.22 26.58
C VAL A 43 4.14 -27.99 27.90
N ARG A 44 5.25 -28.04 28.64
CA ARG A 44 5.34 -28.71 29.95
C ARG A 44 4.31 -28.16 30.94
N PHE A 45 4.12 -26.85 30.96
CA PHE A 45 3.12 -26.20 31.80
C PHE A 45 1.70 -26.61 31.39
N SER A 46 1.40 -26.61 30.09
CA SER A 46 0.09 -27.03 29.55
C SER A 46 -0.21 -28.51 29.81
N GLU A 47 0.82 -29.36 29.88
CA GLU A 47 0.70 -30.78 30.21
C GLU A 47 0.45 -30.98 31.70
N LYS A 48 1.23 -30.30 32.54
CA LYS A 48 1.13 -30.39 34.00
C LYS A 48 -0.19 -29.85 34.52
N TYR A 49 -0.69 -28.75 33.94
CA TYR A 49 -1.88 -28.04 34.42
C TYR A 49 -2.97 -27.97 33.34
N SER A 50 -3.31 -29.13 32.78
CA SER A 50 -4.18 -29.31 31.62
C SER A 50 -5.63 -28.84 31.76
N LYS A 51 -6.10 -28.49 32.96
CA LYS A 51 -7.45 -27.94 33.18
C LYS A 51 -7.54 -26.42 32.93
N ASN A 52 -6.41 -25.74 32.80
CA ASN A 52 -6.38 -24.29 32.56
C ASN A 52 -6.44 -23.97 31.07
N ILE A 53 -6.89 -22.75 30.76
CA ILE A 53 -6.88 -22.24 29.39
C ILE A 53 -5.61 -21.43 29.19
N LEU A 54 -4.83 -21.80 28.18
CA LEU A 54 -3.64 -21.08 27.75
C LEU A 54 -3.89 -20.51 26.37
N ILE A 55 -3.65 -19.22 26.21
CA ILE A 55 -3.69 -18.54 24.91
C ILE A 55 -2.32 -17.92 24.68
N VAL A 56 -1.73 -18.24 23.53
CA VAL A 56 -0.43 -17.70 23.10
C VAL A 56 -0.64 -16.95 21.80
N THR A 57 -0.19 -15.71 21.72
CA THR A 57 -0.21 -14.94 20.46
C THR A 57 1.16 -14.98 19.80
N CYS A 58 1.19 -15.08 18.47
CA CYS A 58 2.39 -14.94 17.66
C CYS A 58 2.03 -14.45 16.26
N ARG A 59 3.02 -13.96 15.50
CA ARG A 59 2.81 -13.53 14.11
C ARG A 59 2.85 -14.65 13.09
N THR A 60 3.75 -15.63 13.28
CA THR A 60 4.01 -16.68 12.29
C THR A 60 3.93 -18.06 12.95
N PRO A 61 2.84 -18.82 12.73
CA PRO A 61 2.68 -20.16 13.31
C PRO A 61 3.77 -21.16 12.87
N ALA A 62 4.41 -20.93 11.71
CA ALA A 62 5.45 -21.83 11.20
C ALA A 62 6.64 -22.00 12.16
N LYS A 63 6.92 -20.98 12.99
CA LYS A 63 7.97 -21.05 14.04
C LYS A 63 7.50 -21.74 15.33
N THR A 64 6.21 -22.08 15.44
CA THR A 64 5.58 -22.67 16.64
C THR A 64 5.17 -24.13 16.47
N ASN A 65 5.69 -24.85 15.47
CA ASN A 65 5.55 -26.33 15.36
C ASN A 65 6.01 -27.11 16.62
N THR A 66 6.59 -26.40 17.60
CA THR A 66 6.96 -26.84 18.93
C THR A 66 5.79 -26.90 19.93
N LEU A 67 4.73 -26.09 19.78
CA LEU A 67 3.59 -26.01 20.70
C LEU A 67 2.56 -27.12 20.45
N ARG A 68 2.97 -28.37 20.70
CA ARG A 68 2.09 -29.54 20.59
C ARG A 68 0.88 -29.38 21.53
N ARG A 69 -0.30 -29.82 21.09
CA ARG A 69 -1.61 -29.74 21.79
C ARG A 69 -2.31 -28.37 21.79
N PHE A 70 -1.75 -27.37 21.12
CA PHE A 70 -2.46 -26.11 20.86
C PHE A 70 -3.30 -26.22 19.58
N SER A 71 -4.36 -25.41 19.50
CA SER A 71 -5.14 -25.21 18.28
C SER A 71 -4.77 -23.87 17.69
N ASP A 72 -4.37 -23.86 16.42
CA ASP A 72 -4.01 -22.63 15.72
C ASP A 72 -5.27 -21.84 15.34
N ILE A 73 -5.27 -20.55 15.66
CA ILE A 73 -6.35 -19.61 15.32
C ILE A 73 -5.72 -18.39 14.66
N GLU A 74 -6.16 -18.07 13.45
CA GLU A 74 -5.71 -16.89 12.73
C GLU A 74 -6.68 -15.71 12.93
N ILE A 75 -6.13 -14.51 13.15
CA ILE A 75 -6.92 -13.28 13.20
C ILE A 75 -7.15 -12.78 11.78
N THR A 76 -8.39 -12.87 11.31
CA THR A 76 -8.77 -12.36 9.99
C THR A 76 -8.88 -10.83 9.98
N PRO A 77 -8.75 -10.18 8.81
CA PRO A 77 -9.02 -8.74 8.66
C PRO A 77 -10.41 -8.34 9.15
N PHE A 78 -10.59 -7.08 9.51
CA PHE A 78 -11.88 -6.54 9.91
C PHE A 78 -12.87 -6.55 8.74
N THR A 79 -14.08 -7.02 9.04
CA THR A 79 -15.26 -6.82 8.21
C THR A 79 -15.70 -5.35 8.22
N GLN A 80 -16.50 -4.94 7.23
CA GLN A 80 -17.07 -3.58 7.20
C GLN A 80 -17.81 -3.22 8.49
N ARG A 81 -18.55 -4.17 9.09
CA ARG A 81 -19.26 -3.96 10.35
C ARG A 81 -18.30 -3.70 11.51
N GLN A 82 -17.18 -4.41 11.56
CA GLN A 82 -16.14 -4.20 12.56
C GLN A 82 -15.40 -2.87 12.36
N ILE A 83 -15.13 -2.46 11.13
CA ILE A 83 -14.56 -1.13 10.82
C ILE A 83 -15.47 -0.03 11.37
N ILE A 84 -16.77 -0.06 11.04
CA ILE A 84 -17.76 0.92 11.53
C ILE A 84 -17.79 0.94 13.07
N ALA A 85 -17.88 -0.23 13.70
CA ALA A 85 -17.93 -0.33 15.16
C ALA A 85 -16.65 0.17 15.84
N PHE A 86 -15.48 -0.14 15.26
CA PHE A 86 -14.19 0.34 15.74
C PHE A 86 -14.10 1.86 15.63
N THR A 87 -14.42 2.43 14.46
CA THR A 87 -14.36 3.87 14.22
C THR A 87 -15.21 4.64 15.23
N HIS A 88 -16.47 4.24 15.43
CA HIS A 88 -17.34 4.91 16.40
C HIS A 88 -16.78 4.86 17.82
N LYS A 89 -16.30 3.69 18.27
CA LYS A 89 -15.71 3.54 19.61
C LYS A 89 -14.42 4.33 19.77
N TRP A 90 -13.56 4.30 18.75
CA TRP A 90 -12.28 5.00 18.75
C TRP A 90 -12.49 6.50 18.90
N PHE A 91 -13.31 7.11 18.04
CA PHE A 91 -13.57 8.55 18.13
C PHE A 91 -14.25 8.91 19.45
N ALA A 92 -15.24 8.14 19.93
CA ALA A 92 -15.87 8.40 21.22
C ALA A 92 -14.90 8.46 22.41
N ILE A 93 -13.80 7.70 22.38
CA ILE A 93 -12.78 7.67 23.44
C ILE A 93 -11.79 8.83 23.29
N PHE A 94 -11.33 9.10 22.07
CA PHE A 94 -10.22 10.01 21.81
C PHE A 94 -10.65 11.46 21.55
N THR A 95 -11.93 11.73 21.25
CA THR A 95 -12.47 13.10 21.13
C THR A 95 -13.24 13.47 22.41
N LYS A 96 -12.53 13.79 23.50
CA LYS A 96 -13.16 14.02 24.81
C LYS A 96 -14.01 15.30 24.94
N ASN A 97 -14.07 16.19 23.94
CA ASN A 97 -14.55 17.58 24.12
C ASN A 97 -15.56 18.15 23.10
N HIS A 98 -16.28 17.36 22.30
CA HIS A 98 -17.35 17.93 21.47
C HIS A 98 -18.66 17.14 21.58
N LEU A 99 -19.77 17.89 21.66
CA LEU A 99 -21.15 17.39 21.51
C LEU A 99 -21.40 16.66 20.16
N SER A 100 -20.37 16.54 19.30
CA SER A 100 -20.36 16.00 17.94
C SER A 100 -19.54 14.71 17.76
N ASN A 101 -19.23 13.95 18.83
CA ASN A 101 -18.40 12.73 18.73
C ASN A 101 -18.95 11.68 17.74
N GLN A 102 -20.27 11.57 17.61
CA GLN A 102 -20.89 10.72 16.57
C GLN A 102 -20.67 11.29 15.17
N ASP A 103 -20.53 12.61 15.02
CA ASP A 103 -20.41 13.27 13.72
C ASP A 103 -19.02 13.06 13.12
N ILE A 104 -17.94 13.14 13.91
CA ILE A 104 -16.56 12.94 13.39
C ILE A 104 -16.37 11.50 12.89
N GLY A 105 -16.83 10.49 13.65
CA GLY A 105 -16.76 9.11 13.21
C GLY A 105 -17.58 8.84 11.94
N ARG A 106 -18.75 9.50 11.79
CA ARG A 106 -19.55 9.45 10.57
C ARG A 106 -18.86 10.15 9.39
N GLN A 107 -18.24 11.30 9.62
CA GLN A 107 -17.47 12.02 8.60
C GLN A 107 -16.27 11.21 8.11
N PHE A 108 -15.55 10.55 9.03
CA PHE A 108 -14.48 9.61 8.68
C PHE A 108 -14.99 8.51 7.75
N LEU A 109 -16.09 7.84 8.11
CA LEU A 109 -16.66 6.75 7.31
C LEU A 109 -17.16 7.26 5.96
N ALA A 110 -17.84 8.42 5.94
CA ALA A 110 -18.32 9.04 4.72
C ALA A 110 -17.16 9.38 3.77
N GLN A 111 -16.06 9.97 4.26
CA GLN A 111 -14.87 10.21 3.45
C GLN A 111 -14.18 8.92 3.02
N LEU A 112 -14.12 7.90 3.88
CA LEU A 112 -13.50 6.61 3.55
C LEU A 112 -14.27 5.88 2.43
N ASP A 113 -15.59 6.07 2.37
CA ASP A 113 -16.48 5.49 1.37
C ASP A 113 -16.46 6.25 0.04
N LEU A 114 -15.88 7.45 -0.01
CA LEU A 114 -15.68 8.19 -1.26
C LEU A 114 -14.79 7.40 -2.22
N PRO A 115 -15.17 7.23 -3.49
CA PRO A 115 -14.42 6.36 -4.40
C PRO A 115 -12.93 6.70 -4.61
N GLU A 116 -12.46 7.91 -4.31
CA GLU A 116 -11.05 8.32 -4.39
C GLU A 116 -10.21 7.65 -3.30
N ASN A 117 -10.88 7.25 -2.21
CA ASN A 117 -10.36 6.61 -1.02
C ASN A 117 -10.58 5.09 -1.03
N LEU A 118 -11.06 4.48 -2.12
CA LEU A 118 -11.19 3.02 -2.23
C LEU A 118 -9.91 2.24 -1.91
N PRO A 119 -8.69 2.67 -2.34
CA PRO A 119 -7.46 2.01 -1.93
C PRO A 119 -7.24 2.06 -0.40
N LEU A 120 -7.57 3.19 0.23
CA LEU A 120 -7.49 3.37 1.69
C LEU A 120 -8.47 2.44 2.40
N ARG A 121 -9.67 2.24 1.84
CA ARG A 121 -10.65 1.31 2.39
C ARG A 121 -10.13 -0.12 2.50
N ARG A 122 -9.36 -0.60 1.52
CA ARG A 122 -8.71 -1.92 1.58
C ARG A 122 -7.65 -1.97 2.67
N LEU A 123 -6.88 -0.90 2.81
CA LEU A 123 -5.82 -0.78 3.81
C LEU A 123 -6.37 -0.85 5.25
N VAL A 124 -7.49 -0.15 5.52
CA VAL A 124 -8.06 -0.09 6.88
C VAL A 124 -8.83 -1.36 7.31
N ALA A 125 -8.91 -2.40 6.47
CA ALA A 125 -9.33 -3.72 6.92
C ALA A 125 -8.34 -4.30 7.95
N THR A 126 -7.07 -3.87 7.92
CA THR A 126 -6.11 -4.18 8.97
C THR A 126 -6.31 -3.24 10.17
N PRO A 127 -6.58 -3.76 11.38
CA PRO A 127 -6.91 -2.93 12.55
C PRO A 127 -5.86 -1.86 12.88
N LEU A 128 -4.58 -2.17 12.69
CA LEU A 128 -3.48 -1.23 12.86
C LEU A 128 -3.60 -0.03 11.91
N PHE A 129 -3.90 -0.28 10.63
CA PHE A 129 -4.02 0.79 9.65
C PHE A 129 -5.31 1.59 9.82
N LEU A 130 -6.40 0.97 10.28
CA LEU A 130 -7.59 1.70 10.71
C LEU A 130 -7.26 2.65 11.87
N HIS A 131 -6.51 2.19 12.87
CA HIS A 131 -6.06 3.04 13.97
C HIS A 131 -5.21 4.23 13.49
N LEU A 132 -4.26 4.01 12.58
CA LEU A 132 -3.45 5.08 11.99
C LEU A 132 -4.30 6.06 11.17
N ALA A 133 -5.24 5.55 10.37
CA ALA A 133 -6.16 6.36 9.59
C ALA A 133 -7.02 7.25 10.50
N CYS A 134 -7.55 6.70 11.59
CA CYS A 134 -8.29 7.46 12.60
C CYS A 134 -7.43 8.58 13.20
N TRP A 135 -6.17 8.32 13.54
CA TRP A 135 -5.25 9.35 14.05
C TRP A 135 -4.95 10.45 13.03
N VAL A 136 -4.71 10.09 11.76
CA VAL A 136 -4.48 11.06 10.69
C VAL A 136 -5.70 11.95 10.53
N PHE A 137 -6.88 11.36 10.44
CA PHE A 137 -8.14 12.08 10.31
C PHE A 137 -8.43 12.95 11.54
N HIS A 138 -8.24 12.42 12.75
CA HIS A 138 -8.50 13.15 13.99
C HIS A 138 -7.71 14.46 14.10
N ARG A 139 -6.50 14.53 13.51
CA ARG A 139 -5.67 15.75 13.56
C ARG A 139 -6.12 16.85 12.61
N GLN A 140 -6.83 16.51 11.53
CA GLN A 140 -7.13 17.43 10.43
C GLN A 140 -8.63 17.53 10.11
N GLU A 141 -9.45 16.67 10.72
CA GLU A 141 -10.89 16.48 10.45
C GLU A 141 -11.22 16.17 8.98
N GLN A 142 -10.20 15.78 8.21
CA GLN A 142 -10.30 15.35 6.82
C GLN A 142 -9.10 14.48 6.46
N PHE A 143 -9.24 13.63 5.44
CA PHE A 143 -8.06 12.98 4.86
C PHE A 143 -7.22 13.98 4.06
N PRO A 144 -5.88 13.83 4.03
CA PRO A 144 -5.03 14.60 3.15
C PRO A 144 -5.47 14.46 1.69
N SER A 145 -5.55 15.59 0.97
CA SER A 145 -5.96 15.62 -0.45
C SER A 145 -5.01 14.86 -1.39
N LYS A 146 -3.78 14.59 -0.95
CA LYS A 146 -2.80 13.77 -1.66
C LYS A 146 -2.60 12.45 -0.93
N LYS A 147 -2.81 11.32 -1.64
CA LYS A 147 -2.61 9.96 -1.12
C LYS A 147 -1.21 9.76 -0.53
N ALA A 148 -0.17 10.26 -1.20
CA ALA A 148 1.19 10.23 -0.71
C ALA A 148 1.35 10.88 0.67
N GLU A 149 0.67 12.00 0.93
CA GLU A 149 0.76 12.69 2.22
C GLU A 149 0.06 11.88 3.34
N PHE A 150 -1.05 11.19 3.04
CA PHE A 150 -1.66 10.25 3.97
C PHE A 150 -0.70 9.10 4.36
N TYR A 151 -0.08 8.44 3.38
CA TYR A 151 0.86 7.35 3.65
C TYR A 151 2.10 7.84 4.42
N LYS A 152 2.60 9.03 4.08
CA LYS A 152 3.69 9.68 4.81
C LYS A 152 3.35 9.89 6.29
N GLN A 153 2.15 10.38 6.59
CA GLN A 153 1.72 10.58 7.98
C GLN A 153 1.52 9.26 8.73
N CYS A 154 0.94 8.24 8.08
CA CYS A 154 0.83 6.91 8.65
C CYS A 154 2.21 6.32 9.00
N LEU A 155 3.17 6.38 8.07
CA LEU A 155 4.53 5.90 8.29
C LEU A 155 5.27 6.71 9.34
N TYR A 156 5.05 8.03 9.42
CA TYR A 156 5.62 8.84 10.49
C TYR A 156 5.10 8.41 11.87
N LEU A 157 3.81 8.11 11.99
CA LEU A 157 3.22 7.58 13.22
C LEU A 157 3.77 6.17 13.55
N LEU A 158 3.88 5.31 12.53
CA LEU A 158 4.37 3.94 12.67
C LEU A 158 5.85 3.88 13.08
N LEU A 159 6.70 4.73 12.50
CA LEU A 159 8.16 4.68 12.69
C LEU A 159 8.67 5.50 13.88
N ASN A 160 7.94 6.53 14.35
CA ASN A 160 8.41 7.39 15.45
C ASN A 160 7.73 7.13 16.80
N LYS A 161 6.47 6.68 16.83
CA LYS A 161 5.68 6.69 18.08
C LYS A 161 5.50 5.32 18.72
N TRP A 162 5.77 4.24 18.00
CA TRP A 162 5.48 2.89 18.46
C TRP A 162 6.41 2.43 19.59
N ASP A 163 7.71 2.76 19.53
CA ASP A 163 8.69 2.31 20.52
C ASP A 163 8.53 2.99 21.88
N THR A 164 8.21 4.29 21.89
CA THR A 164 8.02 5.05 23.14
C THR A 164 6.84 4.53 23.97
N ILE A 165 5.85 3.90 23.32
CA ILE A 165 4.62 3.44 23.97
C ILE A 165 4.78 2.03 24.56
N ARG A 166 5.61 1.16 23.98
CA ARG A 166 5.71 -0.24 24.43
C ARG A 166 6.71 -0.47 25.58
N GLY A 167 7.66 0.42 25.82
CA GLY A 167 8.59 0.31 26.96
C GLY A 167 9.47 -0.94 26.94
N ILE A 168 9.72 -1.52 25.77
CA ILE A 168 10.48 -2.77 25.59
C ILE A 168 11.96 -2.42 25.40
N LYS A 169 12.85 -3.05 26.19
CA LYS A 169 14.30 -3.00 25.98
C LYS A 169 14.68 -3.99 24.88
N ARG A 170 15.32 -3.52 23.80
CA ARG A 170 15.77 -4.31 22.64
C ARG A 170 17.14 -3.82 22.17
N ASP A 171 17.79 -4.56 21.27
CA ASP A 171 19.16 -4.32 20.80
C ASP A 171 19.38 -2.91 20.20
N GLU A 172 20.58 -2.36 20.39
CA GLU A 172 20.90 -0.94 20.19
C GLU A 172 21.14 -0.55 18.72
N VAL A 173 21.51 -1.49 17.85
CA VAL A 173 21.96 -1.22 16.47
C VAL A 173 20.90 -0.49 15.64
N TYR A 174 19.68 -1.04 15.58
CA TYR A 174 18.57 -0.42 14.84
C TYR A 174 17.96 0.78 15.58
N GLN A 175 18.08 0.85 16.91
CA GLN A 175 17.68 2.03 17.68
C GLN A 175 18.57 3.25 17.35
N GLY A 176 19.82 3.02 16.96
CA GLY A 176 20.74 4.06 16.49
C GLY A 176 20.33 4.71 15.16
N PHE A 177 19.41 4.11 14.40
CA PHE A 177 18.98 4.69 13.12
C PHE A 177 18.01 5.84 13.32
N SER A 178 18.40 7.01 12.82
CA SER A 178 17.48 8.14 12.65
C SER A 178 16.33 7.79 11.71
N LEU A 179 15.17 8.44 11.88
CA LEU A 179 14.02 8.25 10.99
C LEU A 179 14.37 8.37 9.49
N PRO A 180 15.20 9.35 9.04
CA PRO A 180 15.66 9.39 7.65
C PRO A 180 16.43 8.15 7.21
N GLN A 181 17.27 7.56 8.07
CA GLN A 181 17.99 6.32 7.78
C GLN A 181 17.03 5.14 7.66
N LYS A 182 16.08 4.98 8.61
CA LYS A 182 15.04 3.95 8.53
C LYS A 182 14.24 4.05 7.23
N LEU A 183 13.80 5.25 6.88
CA LEU A 183 13.09 5.50 5.62
C LEU A 183 13.96 5.21 4.39
N LYS A 184 15.24 5.58 4.40
CA LYS A 184 16.18 5.33 3.29
C LYS A 184 16.41 3.83 3.10
N LEU A 185 16.65 3.08 4.18
CA LEU A 185 16.80 1.63 4.17
C LEU A 185 15.57 0.96 3.58
N ILE A 186 14.38 1.20 4.16
CA ILE A 186 13.15 0.57 3.69
C ILE A 186 12.83 0.95 2.23
N SER A 187 13.12 2.20 1.83
CA SER A 187 12.97 2.62 0.42
C SER A 187 13.87 1.83 -0.53
N MET A 188 15.11 1.56 -0.12
CA MET A 188 16.05 0.77 -0.90
C MET A 188 15.58 -0.69 -1.00
N LEU A 189 15.14 -1.30 0.10
CA LEU A 189 14.58 -2.65 0.13
C LEU A 189 13.35 -2.78 -0.78
N ALA A 190 12.44 -1.80 -0.73
CA ALA A 190 11.25 -1.76 -1.58
C ALA A 190 11.63 -1.73 -3.07
N THR A 191 12.60 -0.89 -3.46
CA THR A 191 13.05 -0.82 -4.85
C THR A 191 13.68 -2.14 -5.32
N LYS A 192 14.63 -2.68 -4.56
CA LYS A 192 15.37 -3.90 -4.94
C LYS A 192 14.46 -5.12 -5.11
N THR A 193 13.44 -5.23 -4.26
CA THR A 193 12.47 -6.34 -4.30
C THR A 193 11.44 -6.16 -5.42
N PHE A 194 10.94 -4.95 -5.60
CA PHE A 194 9.88 -4.65 -6.58
C PHE A 194 10.37 -4.69 -8.04
N GLU A 195 11.56 -4.16 -8.33
CA GLU A 195 12.14 -4.19 -9.69
C GLU A 195 12.35 -5.62 -10.19
N LYS A 196 12.69 -6.55 -9.28
CA LYS A 196 12.83 -7.98 -9.59
C LYS A 196 11.48 -8.70 -9.75
N GLY A 197 10.36 -8.05 -9.45
CA GLY A 197 9.03 -8.65 -9.45
C GLY A 197 8.82 -9.69 -8.34
N VAL A 198 9.65 -9.63 -7.29
CA VAL A 198 9.66 -10.62 -6.22
C VAL A 198 8.92 -10.05 -5.02
N TYR A 199 7.69 -10.52 -4.79
CA TYR A 199 6.87 -10.14 -3.63
C TYR A 199 7.22 -10.91 -2.36
N PHE A 200 7.80 -12.10 -2.51
CA PHE A 200 8.27 -12.96 -1.43
C PHE A 200 9.77 -13.20 -1.60
N PHE A 201 10.57 -12.78 -0.63
CA PHE A 201 12.03 -12.80 -0.72
C PHE A 201 12.64 -13.60 0.42
N GLU A 202 13.72 -14.32 0.12
CA GLU A 202 14.48 -15.08 1.11
C GLU A 202 15.20 -14.16 2.10
N GLN A 203 15.39 -14.64 3.32
CA GLN A 203 16.05 -13.92 4.40
C GLN A 203 17.46 -13.46 4.02
N SER A 204 18.26 -14.36 3.43
CA SER A 204 19.62 -14.06 2.97
C SER A 204 19.66 -12.91 1.96
N ALA A 205 18.79 -12.94 0.96
CA ALA A 205 18.73 -11.91 -0.08
C ALA A 205 18.37 -10.52 0.48
N ILE A 206 17.55 -10.44 1.53
CA ILE A 206 17.25 -9.15 2.16
C ILE A 206 18.32 -8.72 3.15
N GLN A 207 18.95 -9.66 3.87
CA GLN A 207 20.11 -9.40 4.70
C GLN A 207 21.25 -8.82 3.88
N ASP A 208 21.55 -9.36 2.69
CA ASP A 208 22.56 -8.82 1.77
C ASP A 208 22.31 -7.33 1.47
N TYR A 209 21.06 -6.96 1.17
CA TYR A 209 20.71 -5.56 0.93
C TYR A 209 20.85 -4.69 2.19
N ILE A 210 20.54 -5.23 3.36
CA ILE A 210 20.70 -4.52 4.63
C ILE A 210 22.20 -4.32 4.93
N SER A 211 23.02 -5.35 4.73
CA SER A 211 24.48 -5.31 4.84
C SER A 211 25.07 -4.24 3.94
N ASP A 212 24.70 -4.22 2.65
CA ASP A 212 25.09 -3.17 1.70
C ASP A 212 24.76 -1.77 2.22
N PHE A 213 23.61 -1.60 2.87
CA PHE A 213 23.23 -0.31 3.45
C PHE A 213 24.06 0.05 4.67
N ILE A 214 24.29 -0.90 5.58
CA ILE A 214 25.07 -0.71 6.80
C ILE A 214 26.51 -0.35 6.45
N CYS A 215 27.14 -1.02 5.48
CA CYS A 215 28.50 -0.72 5.00
C CYS A 215 28.68 0.74 4.53
N ASN A 216 27.60 1.38 4.10
CA ASN A 216 27.62 2.77 3.63
C ASN A 216 27.39 3.80 4.76
N LEU A 217 27.31 3.36 6.03
CA LEU A 217 27.19 4.24 7.18
C LEU A 217 28.57 4.61 7.76
N PRO A 218 28.72 5.79 8.39
CA PRO A 218 30.02 6.27 8.89
C PRO A 218 30.69 5.36 9.94
N ASN A 219 29.90 4.59 10.68
CA ASN A 219 30.36 3.71 11.76
C ASN A 219 30.08 2.23 11.42
N ALA A 220 30.21 1.87 10.14
CA ALA A 220 29.95 0.49 9.71
C ALA A 220 30.98 -0.48 10.34
N PRO A 221 30.54 -1.67 10.77
CA PRO A 221 31.46 -2.73 11.17
C PRO A 221 32.36 -3.09 9.98
N SER A 222 33.64 -3.35 10.27
CA SER A 222 34.63 -3.76 9.28
C SER A 222 34.75 -5.28 9.14
N ASP A 223 34.24 -6.01 10.13
CA ASP A 223 34.25 -7.46 10.16
C ASP A 223 33.01 -8.04 9.45
N PRO A 224 33.16 -8.97 8.50
CA PRO A 224 32.03 -9.57 7.79
C PRO A 224 31.05 -10.34 8.70
N GLU A 225 31.54 -11.02 9.75
CA GLU A 225 30.66 -11.77 10.67
C GLU A 225 29.80 -10.81 11.51
N GLU A 226 30.39 -9.70 11.99
CA GLU A 226 29.66 -8.62 12.67
C GLU A 226 28.60 -7.98 11.76
N LEU A 227 28.92 -7.76 10.48
CA LEU A 227 27.98 -7.19 9.50
C LEU A 227 26.79 -8.13 9.23
N GLU A 228 27.05 -9.43 9.08
CA GLU A 228 26.00 -10.43 8.89
C GLU A 228 25.06 -10.46 10.11
N TYR A 229 25.63 -10.47 11.31
CA TYR A 229 24.87 -10.40 12.57
C TYR A 229 24.02 -9.12 12.65
N ASP A 230 24.60 -7.96 12.38
CA ASP A 230 23.88 -6.67 12.38
C ASP A 230 22.74 -6.64 11.36
N SER A 231 22.94 -7.24 10.19
CA SER A 231 21.93 -7.31 9.14
C SER A 231 20.72 -8.15 9.57
N GLU A 232 20.94 -9.24 10.29
CA GLU A 232 19.90 -10.09 10.86
C GLU A 232 19.11 -9.35 11.93
N ILE A 233 19.81 -8.68 12.85
CA ILE A 233 19.18 -7.88 13.91
C ILE A 233 18.33 -6.76 13.30
N VAL A 234 18.84 -6.04 12.30
CA VAL A 234 18.08 -4.96 11.63
C VAL A 234 16.84 -5.50 10.93
N LEU A 235 16.93 -6.63 10.22
CA LEU A 235 15.76 -7.24 9.58
C LEU A 235 14.69 -7.60 10.63
N LYS A 236 15.11 -8.26 11.71
CA LYS A 236 14.23 -8.69 12.79
C LYS A 236 13.59 -7.50 13.51
N GLU A 237 14.31 -6.41 13.71
CA GLU A 237 13.74 -5.20 14.30
C GLU A 237 12.76 -4.49 13.35
N ILE A 238 13.00 -4.44 12.04
CA ILE A 238 12.02 -3.89 11.07
C ILE A 238 10.72 -4.71 11.14
N GLU A 239 10.85 -6.04 11.22
CA GLU A 239 9.71 -6.93 11.41
C GLU A 239 9.01 -6.61 12.73
N LEU A 240 9.67 -6.77 13.87
CA LEU A 240 9.07 -6.67 15.20
C LEU A 240 8.52 -5.27 15.51
N GLN A 241 9.24 -4.21 15.19
CA GLN A 241 8.86 -2.85 15.57
C GLN A 241 7.72 -2.29 14.71
N HIS A 242 7.78 -2.50 13.40
CA HIS A 242 6.93 -1.75 12.47
C HIS A 242 5.93 -2.65 11.75
N GLY A 243 6.22 -3.95 11.62
CA GLY A 243 5.42 -4.85 10.80
C GLY A 243 5.32 -4.38 9.35
N ILE A 244 6.31 -3.61 8.85
CA ILE A 244 6.36 -3.15 7.46
C ILE A 244 6.86 -4.29 6.57
N ILE A 245 7.85 -5.03 7.06
CA ILE A 245 8.31 -6.30 6.49
C ILE A 245 7.88 -7.39 7.47
N VAL A 246 7.38 -8.49 6.95
CA VAL A 246 6.87 -9.61 7.75
C VAL A 246 7.34 -10.93 7.17
N GLU A 247 7.76 -11.84 8.03
CA GLU A 247 7.99 -13.23 7.67
C GLU A 247 6.64 -13.91 7.40
N ARG A 248 6.51 -14.57 6.25
CA ARG A 248 5.29 -15.28 5.84
C ARG A 248 5.37 -16.76 6.16
N VAL A 249 6.54 -17.33 5.91
CA VAL A 249 6.95 -18.69 6.28
C VAL A 249 8.43 -18.65 6.63
N GLN A 250 8.94 -19.71 7.27
CA GLN A 250 10.32 -19.75 7.74
C GLN A 250 11.32 -19.29 6.67
N GLY A 251 12.03 -18.20 6.95
CA GLY A 251 13.07 -17.64 6.08
C GLY A 251 12.57 -16.92 4.82
N VAL A 252 11.25 -16.72 4.68
CA VAL A 252 10.63 -16.01 3.54
C VAL A 252 9.83 -14.83 4.03
N PHE A 253 10.20 -13.65 3.54
CA PHE A 253 9.68 -12.37 3.96
C PHE A 253 8.94 -11.66 2.82
N SER A 254 8.12 -10.67 3.19
CA SER A 254 7.42 -9.79 2.24
C SER A 254 7.11 -8.45 2.89
N PHE A 255 6.75 -7.44 2.09
CA PHE A 255 6.09 -6.27 2.66
C PHE A 255 4.70 -6.66 3.20
N SER A 256 4.31 -6.10 4.35
CA SER A 256 2.99 -6.37 4.93
C SER A 256 1.86 -5.83 4.07
N CYS A 257 2.12 -4.74 3.34
CA CYS A 257 1.19 -4.14 2.41
C CYS A 257 1.92 -3.62 1.16
N LEU A 258 1.41 -4.00 -0.02
CA LEU A 258 1.93 -3.55 -1.31
C LEU A 258 1.95 -2.02 -1.43
N THR A 259 0.91 -1.35 -0.92
CA THR A 259 0.79 0.11 -0.97
C THR A 259 1.95 0.84 -0.30
N PHE A 260 2.52 0.29 0.78
CA PHE A 260 3.71 0.88 1.39
C PHE A 260 4.96 0.64 0.55
N GLN A 261 5.11 -0.55 -0.04
CA GLN A 261 6.20 -0.82 -0.97
C GLN A 261 6.19 0.16 -2.14
N GLU A 262 5.02 0.36 -2.77
CA GLU A 262 4.81 1.33 -3.86
C GLU A 262 5.11 2.76 -3.41
N TYR A 263 4.63 3.17 -2.22
CA TYR A 263 4.94 4.46 -1.64
C TYR A 263 6.44 4.68 -1.43
N PHE A 264 7.15 3.68 -0.92
CA PHE A 264 8.58 3.76 -0.66
C PHE A 264 9.40 3.93 -1.95
N ILE A 265 8.98 3.25 -3.03
CA ILE A 265 9.57 3.41 -4.37
C ILE A 265 9.29 4.82 -4.90
N ALA A 266 8.02 5.25 -4.87
CA ALA A 266 7.62 6.57 -5.34
C ALA A 266 8.37 7.70 -4.59
N ARG A 267 8.51 7.56 -3.27
CA ARG A 267 9.27 8.46 -2.41
C ARG A 267 10.74 8.52 -2.82
N LYS A 268 11.37 7.36 -3.07
CA LYS A 268 12.76 7.29 -3.53
C LYS A 268 12.92 8.06 -4.84
N ILE A 269 12.05 7.81 -5.82
CA ILE A 269 12.08 8.47 -7.12
C ILE A 269 11.95 10.00 -6.98
N ALA A 270 10.95 10.47 -6.21
CA ALA A 270 10.73 11.90 -6.00
C ALA A 270 11.93 12.59 -5.30
N LEU A 271 12.61 11.90 -4.39
CA LEU A 271 13.81 12.42 -3.73
C LEU A 271 15.00 12.54 -4.68
N TYR A 272 15.27 11.53 -5.52
CA TYR A 272 16.40 11.57 -6.46
C TYR A 272 16.17 12.48 -7.67
N GLU A 273 14.91 12.69 -8.07
CA GLU A 273 14.55 13.69 -9.08
C GLU A 273 14.93 15.10 -8.61
N HIS A 274 14.66 15.41 -7.34
CA HIS A 274 15.03 16.69 -6.73
C HIS A 274 16.55 16.92 -6.73
N LEU A 275 17.32 15.84 -6.65
CA LEU A 275 18.78 15.84 -6.83
C LEU A 275 19.22 15.92 -8.31
N GLN A 276 18.30 16.31 -9.21
CA GLN A 276 18.48 16.55 -10.65
C GLN A 276 18.84 15.31 -11.48
N SER A 277 18.56 14.11 -10.98
CA SER A 277 18.81 12.89 -11.73
C SER A 277 17.69 12.59 -12.74
N LEU A 278 17.81 13.15 -13.96
CA LEU A 278 16.87 12.90 -15.07
C LEU A 278 16.75 11.41 -15.40
N SER A 279 17.82 10.63 -15.16
CA SER A 279 17.86 9.20 -15.44
C SER A 279 16.84 8.40 -14.63
N VAL A 280 16.48 8.85 -13.43
CA VAL A 280 15.50 8.13 -12.59
C VAL A 280 14.09 8.23 -13.18
N LEU A 281 13.68 9.39 -13.67
CA LEU A 281 12.39 9.53 -14.35
C LEU A 281 12.36 8.78 -15.68
N LYS A 282 13.47 8.81 -16.43
CA LYS A 282 13.60 8.00 -17.65
C LYS A 282 13.45 6.51 -17.37
N SER A 283 14.08 6.01 -16.30
CA SER A 283 13.91 4.63 -15.88
C SER A 283 12.47 4.32 -15.52
N LEU A 284 11.78 5.21 -14.80
CA LEU A 284 10.38 5.02 -14.42
C LEU A 284 9.47 4.90 -15.65
N VAL A 285 9.61 5.77 -16.66
CA VAL A 285 8.71 5.74 -17.83
C VAL A 285 8.86 4.48 -18.69
N THR A 286 9.99 3.75 -18.61
CA THR A 286 10.10 2.44 -19.27
C THR A 286 9.07 1.42 -18.76
N HIS A 287 8.50 1.64 -17.58
CA HIS A 287 7.47 0.81 -16.98
C HIS A 287 6.04 1.31 -17.25
N ILE A 288 5.82 2.26 -18.16
CA ILE A 288 4.50 2.90 -18.39
C ILE A 288 3.40 1.90 -18.78
N SER A 289 3.76 0.79 -19.44
CA SER A 289 2.82 -0.28 -19.79
C SER A 289 2.70 -1.39 -18.74
N ASP A 290 3.45 -1.34 -17.64
CA ASP A 290 3.42 -2.37 -16.60
C ASP A 290 2.37 -2.03 -15.53
N PRO A 291 1.27 -2.80 -15.41
CA PRO A 291 0.20 -2.52 -14.45
C PRO A 291 0.67 -2.46 -13.00
N ARG A 292 1.76 -3.16 -12.65
CA ARG A 292 2.33 -3.17 -11.29
C ARG A 292 2.83 -1.78 -10.90
N TRP A 293 3.34 -1.00 -11.85
CA TRP A 293 3.92 0.32 -11.60
C TRP A 293 2.88 1.43 -11.53
N ARG A 294 1.60 1.15 -11.85
CA ARG A 294 0.54 2.15 -11.94
C ARG A 294 0.45 3.03 -10.70
N GLU A 295 0.40 2.44 -9.51
CA GLU A 295 0.30 3.21 -8.27
C GLU A 295 1.60 3.97 -7.96
N VAL A 296 2.77 3.44 -8.36
CA VAL A 296 4.06 4.13 -8.24
C VAL A 296 4.04 5.44 -9.02
N PHE A 297 3.57 5.43 -10.27
CA PHE A 297 3.42 6.66 -11.08
C PHE A 297 2.52 7.69 -10.41
N ILE A 298 1.33 7.26 -9.97
CA ILE A 298 0.35 8.13 -9.31
C ILE A 298 0.95 8.74 -8.04
N LEU A 299 1.61 7.93 -7.21
CA LEU A 299 2.25 8.43 -6.00
C LEU A 299 3.40 9.39 -6.33
N THR A 300 4.25 9.06 -7.30
CA THR A 300 5.38 9.92 -7.69
C THR A 300 4.90 11.29 -8.15
N VAL A 301 3.91 11.40 -9.04
CA VAL A 301 3.43 12.72 -9.52
C VAL A 301 2.86 13.59 -8.41
N THR A 302 2.31 12.99 -7.34
CA THR A 302 1.81 13.75 -6.18
C THR A 302 2.90 14.24 -5.24
N MET A 303 4.04 13.54 -5.22
CA MET A 303 5.21 13.85 -4.38
C MET A 303 6.15 14.87 -5.02
N LEU A 304 6.18 14.96 -6.35
CA LEU A 304 7.01 15.92 -7.07
C LEU A 304 6.54 17.38 -6.83
N ARG A 305 7.50 18.31 -6.76
CA ARG A 305 7.20 19.75 -6.66
C ARG A 305 6.54 20.29 -7.94
N SER A 306 7.04 19.82 -9.07
CA SER A 306 6.42 19.94 -10.39
C SER A 306 6.49 18.57 -11.06
N ALA A 307 5.35 18.09 -11.52
CA ALA A 307 5.24 16.83 -12.25
C ALA A 307 5.43 17.00 -13.76
N ASP A 308 5.64 18.24 -14.25
CA ASP A 308 5.71 18.55 -15.68
C ASP A 308 6.66 17.62 -16.43
N ARG A 309 7.88 17.48 -15.90
CA ARG A 309 8.92 16.65 -16.52
C ARG A 309 8.52 15.18 -16.63
N LEU A 310 7.89 14.63 -15.59
CA LEU A 310 7.44 13.24 -15.61
C LEU A 310 6.27 13.08 -16.58
N ILE A 311 5.29 13.99 -16.56
CA ILE A 311 4.14 13.97 -17.47
C ILE A 311 4.58 14.08 -18.93
N SER A 312 5.52 14.96 -19.27
CA SER A 312 6.09 15.05 -20.62
C SER A 312 6.82 13.78 -21.04
N LEU A 313 7.62 13.18 -20.14
CA LEU A 313 8.30 11.90 -20.43
C LEU A 313 7.30 10.75 -20.60
N MET A 314 6.22 10.72 -19.81
CA MET A 314 5.15 9.74 -19.97
C MET A 314 4.49 9.87 -21.34
N LYS A 315 4.13 11.10 -21.77
CA LYS A 315 3.55 11.34 -23.10
C LYS A 315 4.50 10.92 -24.22
N GLN A 316 5.76 11.33 -24.14
CA GLN A 316 6.78 10.94 -25.12
C GLN A 316 6.86 9.42 -25.24
N GLU A 317 6.88 8.69 -24.12
CA GLU A 317 6.97 7.24 -24.15
C GLU A 317 5.70 6.57 -24.66
N ILE A 318 4.53 7.13 -24.35
CA ILE A 318 3.24 6.70 -24.90
C ILE A 318 3.22 6.84 -26.43
N ASP A 319 3.70 7.96 -26.96
CA ASP A 319 3.75 8.21 -28.40
C ASP A 319 4.73 7.25 -29.10
N ASN A 320 5.88 6.99 -28.45
CA ASN A 320 6.85 6.01 -28.94
C ASN A 320 6.26 4.60 -29.09
N LEU A 321 5.27 4.21 -28.29
CA LEU A 321 4.63 2.87 -28.38
C LEU A 321 4.00 2.63 -29.76
N VAL A 322 3.49 3.68 -30.39
CA VAL A 322 2.74 3.61 -31.65
C VAL A 322 3.50 4.19 -32.84
N ALA A 323 4.61 4.90 -32.61
CA ALA A 323 5.36 5.62 -33.64
C ALA A 323 5.95 4.75 -34.77
N SER A 324 6.14 3.45 -34.51
CA SER A 324 6.77 2.53 -35.47
C SER A 324 5.78 1.80 -36.40
N ASP A 325 4.48 1.82 -36.09
CA ASP A 325 3.45 1.12 -36.86
C ASP A 325 2.56 2.10 -37.62
N ALA A 326 2.80 2.23 -38.93
CA ALA A 326 2.08 3.16 -39.79
C ALA A 326 0.56 2.89 -39.85
N TYR A 327 0.13 1.63 -39.75
CA TYR A 327 -1.28 1.27 -39.81
C TYR A 327 -2.01 1.65 -38.52
N VAL A 328 -1.37 1.45 -37.37
CA VAL A 328 -1.88 1.94 -36.08
C VAL A 328 -1.94 3.47 -36.07
N GLN A 329 -0.95 4.15 -36.64
CA GLN A 329 -0.94 5.61 -36.78
C GLN A 329 -2.07 6.11 -37.69
N GLU A 330 -2.33 5.46 -38.82
CA GLU A 330 -3.47 5.78 -39.68
C GLU A 330 -4.80 5.62 -38.93
N PHE A 331 -4.96 4.53 -38.17
CA PHE A 331 -6.14 4.32 -37.35
C PHE A 331 -6.32 5.40 -36.28
N LEU A 332 -5.27 5.75 -35.53
CA LEU A 332 -5.35 6.77 -34.49
C LEU A 332 -5.60 8.17 -35.09
N THR A 333 -5.07 8.45 -36.29
CA THR A 333 -5.35 9.68 -37.06
C THR A 333 -6.83 9.72 -37.41
N TRP A 334 -7.34 8.63 -37.97
CA TRP A 334 -8.74 8.48 -38.33
C TRP A 334 -9.65 8.61 -37.09
N ALA A 335 -9.29 7.98 -35.96
CA ALA A 335 -10.06 8.02 -34.72
C ALA A 335 -10.12 9.44 -34.13
N SER A 336 -9.00 10.15 -34.13
CA SER A 336 -8.94 11.54 -33.66
C SER A 336 -9.75 12.49 -34.57
N GLN A 337 -9.69 12.31 -35.89
CA GLN A 337 -10.47 13.09 -36.85
C GLN A 337 -11.98 12.78 -36.78
N THR A 338 -12.35 11.51 -36.68
CA THR A 338 -13.75 11.08 -36.55
C THR A 338 -14.39 11.65 -35.29
N TYR A 339 -13.66 11.61 -34.16
CA TYR A 339 -14.09 12.26 -32.92
C TYR A 339 -14.38 13.77 -33.11
N LEU A 340 -13.51 14.49 -33.81
CA LEU A 340 -13.68 15.92 -34.10
C LEU A 340 -14.86 16.22 -35.03
N VAL A 341 -15.22 15.28 -35.91
CA VAL A 341 -16.30 15.43 -36.89
C VAL A 341 -17.67 15.03 -36.30
N THR A 342 -17.72 13.99 -35.46
CA THR A 342 -18.99 13.46 -34.92
C THR A 342 -19.61 14.26 -33.77
N LEU A 343 -18.87 15.16 -33.10
CA LEU A 343 -19.41 15.97 -32.01
C LEU A 343 -18.96 17.44 -32.14
N GLN A 344 -19.89 18.31 -32.56
CA GLN A 344 -19.72 19.77 -32.48
C GLN A 344 -19.83 20.28 -31.03
N PRO A 345 -19.20 21.42 -30.70
CA PRO A 345 -18.97 21.88 -29.33
C PRO A 345 -20.18 22.65 -28.78
N THR A 346 -21.30 21.98 -28.50
CA THR A 346 -22.34 22.58 -27.65
C THR A 346 -23.08 21.53 -26.85
N LEU A 347 -23.05 21.76 -25.54
CA LEU A 347 -23.97 21.38 -24.47
C LEU A 347 -25.04 20.32 -24.78
N SER A 348 -25.10 19.40 -23.83
CA SER A 348 -26.23 18.58 -23.40
C SER A 348 -26.43 17.24 -24.11
N THR A 349 -26.83 16.29 -23.26
CA THR A 349 -27.28 14.91 -23.51
C THR A 349 -26.21 13.89 -23.89
N THR A 350 -25.98 12.91 -23.00
CA THR A 350 -26.17 11.47 -23.29
C THR A 350 -25.82 10.57 -22.09
N SER A 351 -26.82 10.24 -21.28
CA SER A 351 -26.73 9.30 -20.13
C SER A 351 -27.42 7.97 -20.45
N PHE A 352 -27.02 7.25 -21.51
CA PHE A 352 -27.72 6.01 -21.87
C PHE A 352 -26.85 4.84 -22.38
N ALA A 353 -25.62 5.08 -22.82
CA ALA A 353 -24.78 4.01 -23.39
C ALA A 353 -24.02 3.19 -22.33
N PHE A 354 -23.81 3.73 -21.12
CA PHE A 354 -22.93 3.12 -20.12
C PHE A 354 -23.61 2.07 -19.22
N THR A 355 -24.93 2.16 -19.04
CA THR A 355 -25.70 1.22 -18.22
C THR A 355 -25.77 -0.19 -18.84
N GLN A 356 -25.50 -0.35 -20.14
CA GLN A 356 -25.62 -1.64 -20.83
C GLN A 356 -24.32 -2.45 -20.92
N ILE A 357 -23.15 -1.82 -20.82
CA ILE A 357 -21.87 -2.52 -21.04
C ILE A 357 -21.29 -3.07 -19.72
N GLN A 358 -21.57 -2.41 -18.59
CA GLN A 358 -21.20 -2.93 -17.26
C GLN A 358 -22.10 -4.11 -16.82
N ALA A 359 -23.30 -4.25 -17.42
CA ALA A 359 -24.25 -5.33 -17.16
C ALA A 359 -23.79 -6.72 -17.68
N GLN A 360 -22.69 -6.80 -18.46
CA GLN A 360 -22.20 -8.07 -19.01
C GLN A 360 -20.86 -8.55 -18.46
N MET A 361 -20.28 -7.87 -17.47
CA MET A 361 -18.99 -8.25 -16.87
C MET A 361 -19.06 -8.13 -15.33
N SER A 362 -19.55 -9.18 -14.67
CA SER A 362 -19.26 -9.57 -13.26
C SER A 362 -19.93 -8.84 -12.05
N SER A 363 -20.96 -9.51 -11.50
CA SER A 363 -21.51 -9.59 -10.12
C SER A 363 -22.06 -8.34 -9.37
N PRO A 364 -23.11 -8.48 -8.52
CA PRO A 364 -24.08 -7.41 -8.18
C PRO A 364 -23.80 -6.57 -6.91
N GLN A 365 -22.57 -6.49 -6.39
CA GLN A 365 -22.34 -5.89 -5.06
C GLN A 365 -21.55 -4.59 -5.03
N GLN A 366 -21.42 -3.88 -6.15
CA GLN A 366 -20.69 -2.60 -6.20
C GLN A 366 -21.50 -1.45 -6.82
N GLU A 367 -22.83 -1.49 -6.73
CA GLU A 367 -23.72 -0.45 -7.28
C GLU A 367 -23.92 0.78 -6.37
N MET A 368 -23.63 0.70 -5.07
CA MET A 368 -23.98 1.79 -4.13
C MET A 368 -22.93 2.89 -3.96
N ILE A 369 -21.71 2.70 -4.48
CA ILE A 369 -20.59 3.64 -4.24
C ILE A 369 -20.46 4.69 -5.37
N LEU A 370 -21.09 4.46 -6.53
CA LEU A 370 -20.92 5.31 -7.72
C LEU A 370 -21.93 6.47 -7.82
N GLN A 371 -22.97 6.50 -6.99
CA GLN A 371 -23.99 7.55 -7.06
C GLN A 371 -23.59 8.89 -6.41
N SER A 372 -22.61 8.92 -5.49
CA SER A 372 -22.22 10.16 -4.79
C SER A 372 -21.15 10.98 -5.50
N TRP A 373 -20.65 10.50 -6.65
CA TRP A 373 -19.53 11.11 -7.38
C TRP A 373 -19.94 12.12 -8.44
N TRP A 374 -21.20 12.10 -8.87
CA TRP A 374 -21.65 12.75 -10.10
C TRP A 374 -22.46 14.02 -9.86
N GLN A 375 -21.94 14.94 -9.03
CA GLN A 375 -22.58 16.25 -8.82
C GLN A 375 -21.73 17.47 -9.20
N ASN A 376 -20.58 17.31 -9.84
CA ASN A 376 -19.82 18.47 -10.33
C ASN A 376 -19.45 18.33 -11.81
N ASP A 377 -19.77 19.39 -12.54
CA ASP A 377 -19.70 19.57 -13.99
C ASP A 377 -18.31 19.33 -14.61
N HIS A 378 -18.34 19.11 -15.94
CA HIS A 378 -17.28 19.00 -16.96
C HIS A 378 -17.08 17.58 -17.49
N LEU A 379 -17.32 17.40 -18.80
CA LEU A 379 -17.07 16.16 -19.56
C LEU A 379 -15.66 15.64 -19.26
N SER A 380 -15.56 14.38 -18.85
CA SER A 380 -14.32 13.82 -18.31
C SER A 380 -13.51 13.13 -19.42
N LEU A 381 -12.18 13.29 -19.39
CA LEU A 381 -11.24 12.65 -20.33
C LEU A 381 -11.42 11.12 -20.46
N SER A 382 -11.92 10.47 -19.42
CA SER A 382 -12.34 9.06 -19.39
C SER A 382 -13.39 8.73 -20.45
N GLU A 383 -14.38 9.60 -20.66
CA GLU A 383 -15.47 9.40 -21.61
C GLU A 383 -14.98 9.39 -23.07
N ARG A 384 -13.91 10.14 -23.37
CA ARG A 384 -13.25 10.14 -24.71
C ARG A 384 -12.56 8.81 -25.00
N LEU A 385 -11.82 8.27 -24.02
CA LEU A 385 -11.11 7.00 -24.15
C LEU A 385 -12.08 5.82 -24.24
N GLU A 386 -13.18 5.86 -23.49
CA GLU A 386 -14.22 4.83 -23.53
C GLU A 386 -15.03 4.87 -24.84
N THR A 387 -15.23 6.06 -25.42
CA THR A 387 -15.83 6.19 -26.74
C THR A 387 -14.96 5.53 -27.81
N VAL A 388 -13.63 5.77 -27.81
CA VAL A 388 -12.70 5.10 -28.73
C VAL A 388 -12.73 3.57 -28.56
N ALA A 389 -12.79 3.08 -27.31
CA ALA A 389 -12.92 1.64 -27.04
C ALA A 389 -14.29 1.05 -27.45
N SER A 390 -15.37 1.84 -27.40
CA SER A 390 -16.72 1.43 -27.85
C SER A 390 -16.86 1.44 -29.38
N VAL A 391 -16.20 2.40 -30.03
CA VAL A 391 -16.07 2.50 -31.49
C VAL A 391 -15.24 1.33 -32.02
N HIS A 392 -14.18 0.91 -31.32
CA HIS A 392 -13.43 -0.30 -31.61
C HIS A 392 -14.32 -1.57 -31.62
N ARG A 393 -15.32 -1.68 -30.73
CA ARG A 393 -16.24 -2.83 -30.72
C ARG A 393 -17.34 -2.76 -31.79
N SER A 394 -17.56 -1.60 -32.40
CA SER A 394 -18.64 -1.38 -33.37
C SER A 394 -18.14 -1.36 -34.83
N ILE A 395 -16.84 -1.18 -35.06
CA ILE A 395 -16.20 -0.99 -36.38
C ILE A 395 -15.16 -2.12 -36.65
N GLU A 396 -15.41 -3.32 -36.14
CA GLU A 396 -14.65 -4.52 -36.56
C GLU A 396 -14.78 -4.82 -38.07
N SER A 397 -15.58 -4.06 -38.83
CA SER A 397 -15.80 -4.31 -40.26
C SER A 397 -14.76 -3.69 -41.21
N ASP A 398 -14.03 -2.63 -40.83
CA ASP A 398 -13.14 -1.90 -41.77
C ASP A 398 -11.64 -1.90 -41.39
N TRP A 399 -11.27 -2.10 -40.12
CA TRP A 399 -9.88 -2.15 -39.67
C TRP A 399 -9.47 -3.54 -39.20
N ASN A 400 -8.67 -4.25 -40.01
CA ASN A 400 -8.15 -5.57 -39.66
C ASN A 400 -6.79 -5.46 -38.95
N PHE A 401 -6.78 -5.50 -37.61
CA PHE A 401 -5.55 -5.47 -36.82
C PHE A 401 -4.92 -6.86 -36.66
N SER A 402 -3.60 -6.93 -36.71
CA SER A 402 -2.86 -8.11 -36.26
C SER A 402 -2.93 -8.24 -34.72
N LEU A 403 -2.63 -9.44 -34.20
CA LEU A 403 -2.54 -9.65 -32.75
C LEU A 403 -1.51 -8.72 -32.08
N GLU A 404 -0.40 -8.44 -32.77
CA GLU A 404 0.64 -7.53 -32.30
C GLU A 404 0.13 -6.08 -32.22
N GLN A 405 -0.62 -5.65 -33.23
CA GLN A 405 -1.25 -4.31 -33.26
C GLN A 405 -2.30 -4.14 -32.16
N GLN A 406 -3.10 -5.18 -31.90
CA GLN A 406 -4.06 -5.17 -30.78
C GLN A 406 -3.35 -5.01 -29.43
N GLN A 407 -2.22 -5.71 -29.22
CA GLN A 407 -1.42 -5.59 -28.00
C GLN A 407 -0.79 -4.19 -27.87
N ILE A 408 -0.31 -3.60 -28.97
CA ILE A 408 0.22 -2.23 -28.98
C ILE A 408 -0.87 -1.22 -28.60
N LEU A 409 -2.07 -1.34 -29.20
CA LEU A 409 -3.22 -0.48 -28.90
C LEU A 409 -3.69 -0.62 -27.44
N GLU A 410 -3.72 -1.84 -26.89
CA GLU A 410 -4.05 -2.06 -25.49
C GLU A 410 -3.02 -1.39 -24.56
N ARG A 411 -1.72 -1.54 -24.84
CA ARG A 411 -0.66 -0.88 -24.07
C ARG A 411 -0.76 0.64 -24.17
N TYR A 412 -1.01 1.17 -25.36
CA TYR A 412 -1.21 2.61 -25.60
C TYR A 412 -2.43 3.15 -24.82
N TYR A 413 -3.55 2.43 -24.84
CA TYR A 413 -4.76 2.79 -24.09
C TYR A 413 -4.50 2.82 -22.58
N ASN A 414 -3.91 1.74 -22.04
CA ASN A 414 -3.64 1.63 -20.61
C ASN A 414 -2.66 2.70 -20.12
N ALA A 415 -1.64 3.02 -20.92
CA ALA A 415 -0.67 4.05 -20.61
C ALA A 415 -1.30 5.47 -20.66
N ASN A 416 -2.17 5.76 -21.63
CA ASN A 416 -2.95 7.01 -21.65
C ASN A 416 -3.91 7.13 -20.47
N LYS A 417 -4.56 6.04 -20.08
CA LYS A 417 -5.41 6.00 -18.88
C LYS A 417 -4.59 6.35 -17.63
N LEU A 418 -3.41 5.76 -17.48
CA LEU A 418 -2.49 6.10 -16.39
C LEU A 418 -2.05 7.57 -16.42
N LEU A 419 -1.73 8.11 -17.60
CA LEU A 419 -1.37 9.53 -17.76
C LEU A 419 -2.50 10.45 -17.26
N ILE A 420 -3.75 10.15 -17.62
CA ILE A 420 -4.93 10.90 -17.14
C ILE A 420 -5.11 10.72 -15.63
N ASP A 421 -4.99 9.50 -15.12
CA ASP A 421 -5.11 9.23 -13.69
C ASP A 421 -4.06 10.04 -12.89
N CYS A 422 -2.84 10.16 -13.41
CA CYS A 422 -1.80 11.03 -12.86
C CYS A 422 -2.19 12.52 -12.91
N LEU A 423 -2.73 13.02 -14.02
CA LEU A 423 -3.22 14.40 -14.10
C LEU A 423 -4.35 14.65 -13.08
N ASN A 424 -5.19 13.67 -12.82
CA ASN A 424 -6.32 13.78 -11.90
C ASN A 424 -5.94 13.51 -10.43
N SER A 425 -4.68 13.15 -10.13
CA SER A 425 -4.27 12.77 -8.78
C SER A 425 -3.89 13.95 -7.87
N ASN A 426 -4.33 15.18 -8.15
CA ASN A 426 -3.88 16.41 -7.46
C ASN A 426 -2.36 16.67 -7.59
N CYS A 427 -1.74 16.25 -8.70
CA CYS A 427 -0.34 16.56 -9.03
C CYS A 427 -0.15 18.05 -9.36
N GLN A 428 1.08 18.55 -9.19
CA GLN A 428 1.42 19.94 -9.55
C GLN A 428 1.91 19.97 -11.01
N VAL A 429 1.03 20.34 -11.93
CA VAL A 429 1.33 20.45 -13.36
C VAL A 429 0.97 21.85 -13.86
N THR A 430 1.80 22.45 -14.71
CA THR A 430 1.50 23.75 -15.30
C THR A 430 0.27 23.69 -16.21
N PHE A 431 -0.53 24.77 -16.20
CA PHE A 431 -1.75 24.84 -17.02
C PHE A 431 -1.46 24.67 -18.51
N ALA A 432 -0.33 25.21 -18.99
CA ALA A 432 0.09 25.08 -20.38
C ALA A 432 0.32 23.61 -20.76
N LEU A 433 1.11 22.88 -19.97
CA LEU A 433 1.37 21.47 -20.22
C LEU A 433 0.11 20.61 -20.09
N ARG A 434 -0.73 20.87 -19.08
CA ARG A 434 -2.02 20.16 -18.95
C ARG A 434 -2.84 20.30 -20.23
N ARG A 435 -3.01 21.52 -20.75
CA ARG A 435 -3.75 21.75 -22.00
C ARG A 435 -3.09 21.09 -23.21
N GLU A 436 -1.76 21.14 -23.29
CA GLU A 436 -1.00 20.46 -24.35
C GLU A 436 -1.29 18.95 -24.34
N ILE A 437 -1.20 18.30 -23.18
CA ILE A 437 -1.50 16.86 -23.05
C ILE A 437 -2.97 16.57 -23.37
N GLU A 438 -3.92 17.35 -22.84
CA GLU A 438 -5.37 17.15 -23.07
C GLU A 438 -5.77 17.31 -24.55
N THR A 439 -5.06 18.15 -25.29
CA THR A 439 -5.25 18.34 -26.73
C THR A 439 -4.53 17.28 -27.57
N ALA A 440 -3.36 16.83 -27.12
CA ALA A 440 -2.52 15.86 -27.84
C ALA A 440 -2.74 14.39 -27.45
N LEU A 441 -3.74 14.06 -26.62
CA LEU A 441 -3.92 12.72 -26.06
C LEU A 441 -4.22 11.62 -27.10
N LEU A 442 -4.56 12.02 -28.33
CA LEU A 442 -4.74 11.15 -29.51
C LEU A 442 -4.08 11.74 -30.77
N LEU A 443 -3.25 12.78 -30.61
CA LEU A 443 -2.49 13.40 -31.69
C LEU A 443 -1.01 13.13 -31.42
N PHE A 444 -0.31 12.62 -32.43
CA PHE A 444 1.06 12.12 -32.34
C PHE A 444 1.95 12.84 -33.34
#